data_AF-A0AAU1EGW5-F1
#
_entry.id   AF-A0AAU1EGW5-F1
#
_cell.length_a   1.000
_cell.length_b   1.000
_cell.length_c   1.000
_cell.angle_alpha   90.00
_cell.angle_beta   90.00
_cell.angle_gamma   90.00
#
_symmetry.space_group_name_H-M   'P 1'
#
loop_
_entity.id
_entity.type
_entity.pdbx_description
1 polymer ?
#
loop_
_entity_poly.entity_id
_entity_poly.type
_entity_poly.pdbx_seq_one_letter_code
_entity_poly.pdbx_strand_id
1 'polypeptide(L)'
;MNSSEVLPLAGDPDARLLDAALDVDLDLPDLSPVPAADRAEALVRHFLHRRERVGTGDALLLLLRSAVTNDHAAERMHAIFASQVAPALATAAGPEAAARAGLVSDQLLGLALTRYIVRIPTVAELSPEQIVATLTPAIQATLGQG
;
A
#
# COMPACT_ATOMS: atom_id res chain seq x y z
N MET A 1 31.53 38.75 -24.85
CA MET A 1 31.61 37.52 -25.67
C MET A 1 32.39 36.49 -24.86
N ASN A 2 31.85 35.52 -24.15
CA ASN A 2 30.48 35.15 -23.78
C ASN A 2 30.60 34.45 -22.41
N SER A 3 29.87 34.92 -21.40
CA SER A 3 29.79 34.27 -20.09
C SER A 3 28.71 33.19 -20.18
N SER A 4 29.10 31.92 -20.26
CA SER A 4 28.14 30.82 -20.12
C SER A 4 27.79 30.64 -18.65
N GLU A 5 26.69 31.28 -18.24
CA GLU A 5 25.90 30.90 -17.07
C GLU A 5 25.52 29.42 -17.19
N VAL A 6 26.10 28.59 -16.33
CA VAL A 6 25.64 27.23 -16.11
C VAL A 6 24.38 27.35 -15.24
N LEU A 7 23.21 27.25 -15.86
CA LEU A 7 21.95 27.11 -15.14
C LEU A 7 22.09 25.92 -14.17
N PRO A 8 21.71 26.04 -12.88
CA PRO A 8 21.60 24.86 -12.05
C PRO A 8 20.53 23.97 -12.69
N LEU A 9 20.93 22.76 -13.11
CA LEU A 9 19.99 21.70 -13.46
C LEU A 9 18.99 21.62 -12.31
N ALA A 10 17.74 22.02 -12.57
CA ALA A 10 16.63 21.70 -11.69
C ALA A 10 16.71 20.20 -11.44
N GLY A 11 16.99 19.79 -10.20
CA GLY A 11 17.13 18.38 -9.84
C GLY A 11 15.93 17.60 -10.35
N ASP A 12 16.18 16.36 -10.82
CA ASP A 12 15.18 15.49 -11.41
C ASP A 12 13.88 15.49 -10.56
N PRO A 13 12.75 15.96 -11.10
CA PRO A 13 11.47 15.93 -10.41
C PRO A 13 11.14 14.55 -9.85
N ASP A 14 11.56 13.49 -10.55
CA ASP A 14 11.34 12.11 -10.14
C ASP A 14 12.17 11.76 -8.90
N ALA A 15 13.40 12.27 -8.79
CA ALA A 15 14.25 12.09 -7.60
C ALA A 15 13.65 12.76 -6.35
N ARG A 16 13.01 13.93 -6.50
CA ARG A 16 12.37 14.62 -5.36
C ARG A 16 11.03 14.00 -4.94
N LEU A 17 10.24 13.47 -5.88
CA LEU A 17 9.02 12.72 -5.54
C LEU A 17 9.34 11.37 -4.92
N LEU A 18 10.46 10.76 -5.29
CA LEU A 18 10.95 9.52 -4.71
C LEU A 18 11.46 9.72 -3.28
N ASP A 19 12.12 10.84 -2.99
CA ASP A 19 12.47 11.26 -1.63
C ASP A 19 11.24 11.35 -0.71
N ALA A 20 10.08 11.80 -1.22
CA ALA A 20 8.83 11.83 -0.45
C ALA A 20 8.23 10.43 -0.19
N ALA A 21 8.60 9.42 -0.99
CA ALA A 21 8.23 8.02 -0.75
C ALA A 21 9.17 7.31 0.24
N LEU A 22 10.25 7.96 0.67
CA LEU A 22 11.19 7.39 1.63
C LEU A 22 10.61 7.29 3.05
N ASP A 23 9.53 7.99 3.37
CA ASP A 23 8.91 7.96 4.72
C ASP A 23 7.48 7.37 4.71
N VAL A 24 7.15 6.46 3.79
CA VAL A 24 5.85 5.78 3.82
C VAL A 24 5.79 4.83 5.02
N ASP A 25 5.22 5.33 6.11
CA ASP A 25 4.79 4.53 7.25
C ASP A 25 3.38 3.99 6.99
N LEU A 26 3.26 2.66 6.95
CA LEU A 26 2.02 1.96 6.72
C LEU A 26 1.02 2.01 7.89
N ASP A 27 1.50 2.45 9.06
CA ASP A 27 0.77 2.51 10.33
C ASP A 27 0.04 1.18 10.62
N LEU A 28 0.66 0.05 10.27
CA LEU A 28 -0.03 -1.24 10.29
C LEU A 28 -0.49 -1.58 11.71
N PRO A 29 -1.74 -2.02 11.89
CA PRO A 29 -2.26 -2.37 13.20
C PRO A 29 -1.53 -3.61 13.71
N ASP A 30 -1.29 -3.65 15.03
CA ASP A 30 -0.90 -4.89 15.68
C ASP A 30 -2.10 -5.85 15.66
N LEU A 31 -1.97 -6.94 14.89
CA LEU A 31 -2.98 -7.98 14.76
C LEU A 31 -2.83 -9.11 15.80
N SER A 32 -1.76 -9.09 16.60
CA SER A 32 -1.55 -10.11 17.63
C SER A 32 -2.68 -10.18 18.68
N PRO A 33 -3.27 -9.05 19.16
CA PRO A 33 -4.42 -9.11 20.08
C PRO A 33 -5.76 -9.35 19.36
N VAL A 34 -5.81 -9.29 18.03
CA VAL A 34 -7.06 -9.40 17.26
C VAL A 34 -7.40 -10.88 17.03
N PRO A 35 -8.63 -11.33 17.33
CA PRO A 35 -9.07 -12.69 17.04
C PRO A 35 -8.90 -13.04 15.55
N ALA A 36 -8.50 -14.27 15.24
CA ALA A 36 -8.18 -14.68 13.86
C ALA A 36 -9.35 -14.45 12.87
N ALA A 37 -10.59 -14.53 13.34
CA ALA A 37 -11.79 -14.26 12.56
C ALA A 37 -11.99 -12.78 12.19
N ASP A 38 -11.41 -11.86 12.96
CA ASP A 38 -11.61 -10.40 12.83
C ASP A 38 -10.43 -9.70 12.14
N ARG A 39 -9.29 -10.39 12.00
CA ARG A 39 -8.04 -9.83 11.44
C ARG A 39 -8.23 -9.31 10.01
N ALA A 40 -8.96 -10.04 9.17
CA ALA A 40 -9.20 -9.63 7.79
C ALA A 40 -10.01 -8.32 7.74
N GLU A 41 -11.08 -8.22 8.53
CA GLU A 41 -11.90 -7.01 8.61
C GLU A 41 -11.08 -5.83 9.14
N ALA A 42 -10.29 -6.04 10.20
CA ALA A 42 -9.41 -5.03 10.77
C ALA A 42 -8.42 -4.48 9.73
N LEU A 43 -7.83 -5.34 8.90
CA LEU A 43 -6.92 -4.94 7.82
C LEU A 43 -7.62 -4.10 6.74
N VAL A 44 -8.80 -4.51 6.28
CA VAL A 44 -9.54 -3.77 5.26
C VAL A 44 -9.95 -2.40 5.78
N ARG A 45 -10.48 -2.34 7.01
CA ARG A 45 -10.88 -1.08 7.64
C ARG A 45 -9.69 -0.17 7.87
N HIS A 46 -8.56 -0.71 8.31
CA HIS A 46 -7.32 0.05 8.45
C HIS A 46 -6.89 0.67 7.12
N PHE A 47 -6.86 -0.13 6.05
CA PHE A 47 -6.49 0.36 4.73
C PHE A 47 -7.39 1.51 4.24
N LEU A 48 -8.71 1.37 4.41
CA LEU A 48 -9.67 2.41 4.03
C LEU A 48 -9.51 3.67 4.88
N HIS A 49 -9.43 3.53 6.21
CA HIS A 49 -9.25 4.65 7.13
C HIS A 49 -7.94 5.39 6.86
N ARG A 50 -6.85 4.66 6.63
CA ARG A 50 -5.55 5.24 6.33
C ARG A 50 -5.55 6.01 5.02
N ARG A 51 -6.29 5.57 4.01
CA ARG A 51 -6.44 6.36 2.79
C ARG A 51 -7.14 7.69 3.04
N GLU A 52 -8.13 7.73 3.92
CA GLU A 52 -8.87 8.96 4.24
C GLU A 52 -8.00 10.00 4.95
N ARG A 53 -6.84 9.62 5.50
CA ARG A 53 -5.87 10.54 6.11
C ARG A 53 -5.18 11.39 5.04
N VAL A 54 -5.36 12.70 5.14
CA VAL A 54 -4.72 13.70 4.27
C VAL A 54 -3.19 13.57 4.36
N GLY A 55 -2.51 13.55 3.21
CA GLY A 55 -1.05 13.42 3.11
C GLY A 55 -0.55 11.96 3.01
N THR A 56 -0.95 11.08 3.93
CA THR A 56 -0.46 9.69 3.97
C THR A 56 -0.99 8.84 2.81
N GLY A 57 -2.27 9.00 2.47
CA GLY A 57 -2.88 8.25 1.36
C GLY A 57 -2.31 8.63 -0.02
N ASP A 58 -1.83 9.86 -0.18
CA ASP A 58 -1.36 10.35 -1.48
C ASP A 58 0.06 9.87 -1.78
N ALA A 59 0.93 9.74 -0.76
CA ALA A 59 2.29 9.23 -0.92
C ALA A 59 2.32 7.74 -1.33
N LEU A 60 1.48 6.90 -0.73
CA LEU A 60 1.39 5.48 -1.09
C LEU A 60 0.87 5.29 -2.53
N LEU A 61 -0.13 6.07 -2.96
CA LEU A 61 -0.66 5.99 -4.32
C LEU A 61 0.34 6.52 -5.36
N LEU A 62 1.11 7.54 -5.00
CA LEU A 62 2.21 8.03 -5.82
C LEU A 62 3.28 6.93 -5.98
N LEU A 63 3.74 6.33 -4.88
CA LEU A 63 4.70 5.24 -4.92
C LEU A 63 4.18 4.06 -5.75
N LEU A 64 2.91 3.67 -5.57
CA LEU A 64 2.28 2.61 -6.36
C LEU A 64 2.26 2.94 -7.86
N ARG A 65 1.95 4.19 -8.23
CA ARG A 65 2.00 4.64 -9.64
C ARG A 65 3.42 4.59 -10.19
N SER A 66 4.40 5.10 -9.44
CA SER A 66 5.80 5.16 -9.87
C SER A 66 6.43 3.77 -9.98
N ALA A 67 6.11 2.85 -9.08
CA ALA A 67 6.64 1.49 -9.09
C ALA A 67 6.29 0.69 -10.37
N VAL A 68 5.25 1.10 -11.10
CA VAL A 68 4.88 0.46 -12.38
C VAL A 68 5.84 0.81 -13.52
N THR A 69 6.51 1.96 -13.44
CA THR A 69 7.34 2.49 -14.55
C THR A 69 8.78 2.84 -14.14
N ASN A 70 9.12 2.70 -12.86
CA ASN A 70 10.42 3.07 -12.31
C ASN A 70 10.92 1.99 -11.34
N ASP A 71 12.02 1.33 -11.71
CA ASP A 71 12.60 0.22 -10.95
C ASP A 71 13.01 0.63 -9.52
N HIS A 72 13.49 1.86 -9.33
CA HIS A 72 13.86 2.33 -7.99
C HIS A 72 12.64 2.53 -7.09
N ALA A 73 11.52 3.00 -7.64
CA ALA A 73 10.26 3.06 -6.91
C ALA A 73 9.73 1.64 -6.59
N ALA A 74 9.92 0.67 -7.48
CA ALA A 74 9.58 -0.73 -7.23
C ALA A 74 10.44 -1.33 -6.10
N GLU A 75 11.76 -1.08 -6.10
CA GLU A 75 12.66 -1.46 -5.02
C GLU A 75 12.22 -0.86 -3.68
N ARG A 76 11.80 0.41 -3.68
CA ARG A 76 11.28 1.06 -2.47
C ARG A 76 10.00 0.40 -1.97
N MET A 77 9.07 0.07 -2.87
CA MET A 77 7.86 -0.68 -2.54
C MET A 77 8.21 -2.03 -1.90
N HIS A 78 9.16 -2.78 -2.47
CA HIS A 78 9.62 -4.05 -1.90
C HIS A 78 10.20 -3.88 -0.49
N ALA A 79 10.98 -2.82 -0.26
CA ALA A 79 11.55 -2.54 1.07
C ALA A 79 10.46 -2.26 2.13
N ILE A 80 9.39 -1.53 1.77
CA ILE A 80 8.25 -1.28 2.66
C ILE A 80 7.53 -2.59 3.00
N PHE A 81 7.30 -3.44 2.00
CA PHE A 81 6.68 -4.74 2.21
C PHE A 81 7.50 -5.63 3.16
N ALA A 82 8.81 -5.70 2.94
CA ALA A 82 9.71 -6.51 3.75
C ALA A 82 9.83 -5.98 5.19
N SER A 83 9.84 -4.66 5.38
CA SER A 83 10.08 -4.03 6.69
C SER A 83 8.83 -3.79 7.53
N GLN A 84 7.64 -3.66 6.92
CA GLN A 84 6.41 -3.29 7.63
C GLN A 84 5.34 -4.37 7.49
N VAL A 85 5.01 -4.76 6.25
CA VAL A 85 3.90 -5.70 5.97
C VAL A 85 4.20 -7.10 6.47
N ALA A 86 5.35 -7.66 6.07
CA ALA A 86 5.71 -9.02 6.43
C ALA A 86 5.78 -9.22 7.95
N PRO A 87 6.40 -8.32 8.75
CA PRO A 87 6.38 -8.43 10.21
C PRO A 87 4.97 -8.32 10.82
N ALA A 88 4.13 -7.40 10.35
CA ALA A 88 2.77 -7.22 10.89
C ALA A 88 1.87 -8.44 10.65
N LEU A 89 2.08 -9.15 9.54
CA LEU A 89 1.30 -10.33 9.16
C LEU A 89 1.97 -11.66 9.56
N ALA A 90 3.24 -11.64 9.97
CA ALA A 90 4.00 -12.83 10.37
C ALA A 90 3.30 -13.63 11.48
N THR A 91 2.77 -12.94 12.49
CA THR A 91 2.07 -13.55 13.62
C THR A 91 0.66 -14.03 13.25
N ALA A 92 0.09 -13.50 12.15
CA ALA A 92 -1.29 -13.76 11.76
C ALA A 92 -1.46 -14.97 10.82
N ALA A 93 -0.42 -15.35 10.07
CA ALA A 93 -0.57 -16.21 8.90
C ALA A 93 0.27 -17.51 8.91
N GLY A 94 0.93 -17.85 10.02
CA GLY A 94 1.59 -19.15 10.23
C GLY A 94 2.84 -19.39 9.36
N PRO A 95 3.20 -20.65 9.04
CA PRO A 95 4.42 -20.99 8.29
C PRO A 95 4.54 -20.33 6.91
N GLU A 96 3.41 -20.06 6.27
CA GLU A 96 3.32 -19.43 4.94
C GLU A 96 3.09 -17.90 5.02
N ALA A 97 3.38 -17.29 6.18
CA ALA A 97 2.99 -15.90 6.45
C ALA A 97 3.56 -14.89 5.45
N ALA A 98 4.80 -15.08 4.98
CA ALA A 98 5.39 -14.16 4.00
C ALA A 98 4.66 -14.20 2.66
N ALA A 99 4.34 -15.39 2.15
CA ALA A 99 3.60 -15.55 0.89
C ALA A 99 2.17 -15.02 1.01
N ARG A 100 1.49 -15.35 2.12
CA ARG A 100 0.12 -14.85 2.40
C ARG A 100 0.09 -13.33 2.58
N ALA A 101 1.10 -12.76 3.24
CA ALA A 101 1.24 -11.31 3.38
C ALA A 101 1.36 -10.61 2.03
N GLY A 102 2.13 -11.19 1.10
CA GLY A 102 2.22 -10.73 -0.28
C GLY A 102 0.87 -10.74 -0.99
N LEU A 103 0.12 -11.85 -0.89
CA LEU A 103 -1.20 -11.98 -1.52
C LEU A 103 -2.28 -11.07 -0.92
N VAL A 104 -2.30 -10.89 0.40
CA VAL A 104 -3.20 -9.92 1.06
C VAL A 104 -2.90 -8.50 0.56
N SER A 105 -1.61 -8.18 0.42
CA SER A 105 -1.20 -6.87 -0.05
C SER A 105 -1.52 -6.65 -1.52
N ASP A 106 -1.40 -7.68 -2.37
CA ASP A 106 -1.84 -7.63 -3.78
C ASP A 106 -3.33 -7.27 -3.88
N GLN A 107 -4.18 -7.87 -3.05
CA GLN A 107 -5.61 -7.56 -3.01
C GLN A 107 -5.89 -6.09 -2.61
N LEU A 108 -5.20 -5.59 -1.58
CA LEU A 108 -5.36 -4.19 -1.11
C LEU A 108 -4.80 -3.18 -2.12
N LEU A 109 -3.63 -3.47 -2.71
CA LEU A 109 -3.04 -2.61 -3.75
C LEU A 109 -3.85 -2.63 -5.04
N GLY A 110 -4.42 -3.76 -5.43
CA GLY A 110 -5.34 -3.88 -6.56
C GLY A 110 -6.59 -3.01 -6.37
N LEU A 111 -7.17 -3.00 -5.16
CA LEU A 111 -8.22 -2.07 -4.79
C LEU A 111 -7.73 -0.62 -4.88
N ALA A 112 -6.53 -0.31 -4.36
CA ALA A 112 -5.97 1.04 -4.39
C ALA A 112 -5.82 1.56 -5.84
N LEU A 113 -5.24 0.73 -6.71
CA LEU A 113 -5.00 1.00 -8.11
C LEU A 113 -6.32 1.25 -8.84
N THR A 114 -7.27 0.31 -8.74
CA THR A 114 -8.55 0.38 -9.48
C THR A 114 -9.45 1.50 -8.97
N ARG A 115 -9.46 1.76 -7.66
CA ARG A 115 -10.32 2.78 -7.04
C ARG A 115 -9.77 4.20 -7.14
N TYR A 116 -8.47 4.40 -6.93
CA TYR A 116 -7.92 5.77 -6.77
C TYR A 116 -7.04 6.23 -7.94
N ILE A 117 -6.33 5.32 -8.60
CA ILE A 117 -5.40 5.65 -9.69
C ILE A 117 -6.11 5.56 -11.04
N VAL A 118 -6.62 4.37 -11.38
CA VAL A 118 -7.36 4.11 -12.64
C VAL A 118 -8.79 4.66 -12.54
N ARG A 119 -9.38 4.62 -11.33
CA ARG A 119 -10.73 5.11 -11.02
C ARG A 119 -11.81 4.46 -11.90
N ILE A 120 -11.83 3.12 -11.91
CA ILE A 120 -12.89 2.34 -12.55
C ILE A 120 -14.23 2.75 -11.91
N PRO A 121 -15.21 3.30 -12.68
CA PRO A 121 -16.40 3.94 -12.10
C PRO A 121 -17.14 3.06 -11.09
N THR A 122 -17.39 1.80 -11.44
CA THR A 122 -18.09 0.83 -10.59
C THR A 122 -17.36 0.48 -9.29
N VAL A 123 -16.03 0.63 -9.26
CA VAL A 123 -15.21 0.39 -8.06
C VAL A 123 -15.05 1.67 -7.25
N ALA A 124 -14.94 2.83 -7.90
CA ALA A 124 -14.83 4.14 -7.28
C ALA A 124 -16.09 4.53 -6.48
N GLU A 125 -17.26 4.08 -6.94
CA GLU A 125 -18.56 4.39 -6.32
C GLU A 125 -18.92 3.50 -5.12
N LEU A 126 -18.21 2.39 -4.89
CA LEU A 126 -18.48 1.53 -3.74
C LEU A 126 -18.31 2.30 -2.43
N SER A 127 -19.25 2.14 -1.50
CA SER A 127 -19.08 2.60 -0.11
C SER A 127 -17.98 1.81 0.60
N PRO A 128 -17.33 2.40 1.64
CA PRO A 128 -16.42 1.66 2.51
C PRO A 128 -17.02 0.35 3.04
N GLU A 129 -18.30 0.35 3.40
CA GLU A 129 -19.02 -0.81 3.93
C GLU A 129 -19.17 -1.91 2.88
N GLN A 130 -19.47 -1.56 1.63
CA GLN A 130 -19.53 -2.52 0.53
C GLN A 130 -18.15 -3.13 0.24
N ILE A 131 -17.08 -2.33 0.34
CA ILE A 131 -15.72 -2.83 0.19
C ILE A 131 -15.37 -3.80 1.32
N VAL A 132 -15.63 -3.42 2.57
CA VAL A 132 -15.39 -4.29 3.73
C VAL A 132 -16.14 -5.60 3.59
N ALA A 133 -17.44 -5.56 3.26
CA ALA A 133 -18.25 -6.77 3.09
C ALA A 133 -17.75 -7.68 1.97
N THR A 134 -17.20 -7.11 0.89
CA THR A 134 -16.76 -7.87 -0.29
C THR A 134 -15.33 -8.42 -0.14
N LEU A 135 -14.42 -7.62 0.42
CA LEU A 135 -12.99 -7.94 0.44
C LEU A 135 -12.59 -8.74 1.67
N THR A 136 -13.30 -8.59 2.80
CA THR A 136 -13.00 -9.31 4.05
C THR A 136 -12.98 -10.83 3.85
N PRO A 137 -13.96 -11.48 3.19
CA PRO A 137 -13.92 -12.93 2.97
C PRO A 137 -12.72 -13.39 2.12
N ALA A 138 -12.32 -12.59 1.12
CA ALA A 138 -11.18 -12.90 0.26
C ALA A 138 -9.86 -12.83 1.03
N ILE A 139 -9.65 -11.77 1.81
CA ILE A 139 -8.47 -11.63 2.67
C ILE A 139 -8.45 -12.71 3.75
N GLN A 140 -9.59 -13.04 4.36
CA GLN A 140 -9.68 -14.12 5.34
C GLN A 140 -9.27 -15.46 4.74
N ALA A 141 -9.70 -15.76 3.51
CA ALA A 141 -9.29 -16.97 2.80
C ALA A 141 -7.78 -17.01 2.53
N THR A 142 -7.19 -15.86 2.20
CA THR A 142 -5.73 -15.73 1.98
C THR A 142 -4.93 -15.86 3.27
N LEU A 143 -5.38 -15.25 4.37
CA LEU A 143 -4.76 -15.40 5.69
C LEU A 143 -4.83 -16.85 6.20
N GLY A 144 -5.89 -17.57 5.81
CA GLY A 144 -6.16 -18.93 6.21
C GLY A 144 -6.94 -19.02 7.53
N GLN A 145 -7.48 -20.21 7.80
CA GLN A 145 -8.11 -20.55 9.07
C GLN A 145 -6.97 -21.03 10.00
N GLY A 146 -6.43 -20.13 10.82
CA GLY A 146 -5.52 -20.50 11.90
C GLY A 146 -6.26 -21.19 13.03
#